data_AF-A0A6N3CN17-F1
#
_entry.id   AF-A0A6N3CN17-F1
#
_cell.length_a   1.000
_cell.length_b   1.000
_cell.length_c   1.000
_cell.angle_alpha   90.00
_cell.angle_beta   90.00
_cell.angle_gamma   90.00
#
_symmetry.space_group_name_H-M   'P 1'
#
loop_
_entity.id
_entity.type
_entity.pdbx_description
1 polymer ?
#
loop_
_entity_poly.entity_id
_entity_poly.type
_entity_poly.pdbx_seq_one_letter_code
_entity_poly.pdbx_strand_id
1 'polypeptide(L)'
;MKKNFKLRISTLLLIVILVVFAVLLIVNETKLFKNDVNYSFDEAVSMQQGKGIVQTKEEDGKFVEANNNEIAKAMTISHKDNDMKYMDITEKVPMSESEVNQLLKGKGILENRGKVFLEAQEKYEVNVIYLVSHALVETGNGKSELAKGIKDGKNAITTFLV
;
A
#
# COMPACT_ATOMS: atom_id res chain seq x y z
N MET A 1 15.21 46.11 -36.98
CA MET A 1 15.71 45.94 -35.58
C MET A 1 14.67 45.51 -34.53
N LYS A 2 13.34 45.53 -34.77
CA LYS A 2 12.32 45.13 -33.76
C LYS A 2 12.12 43.62 -33.55
N LYS A 3 12.48 42.77 -34.53
CA LYS A 3 12.23 41.31 -34.50
C LYS A 3 13.10 40.58 -33.46
N ASN A 4 14.35 40.99 -33.30
CA ASN A 4 15.29 40.40 -32.34
C ASN A 4 14.96 40.73 -30.88
N PHE A 5 14.29 41.86 -30.61
CA PHE A 5 13.85 42.24 -29.27
C PHE A 5 12.63 41.43 -28.81
N LYS A 6 11.63 41.23 -29.69
CA LYS A 6 10.50 40.33 -29.42
C LYS A 6 10.94 38.88 -29.22
N LEU A 7 11.92 38.38 -30.00
CA LEU A 7 12.47 37.04 -29.83
C LEU A 7 13.13 36.86 -28.45
N ARG A 8 13.94 37.83 -28.00
CA ARG A 8 14.61 37.77 -26.68
C ARG A 8 13.63 37.79 -25.51
N ILE A 9 12.55 38.58 -25.62
CA ILE A 9 11.49 38.62 -24.61
C ILE A 9 10.71 37.30 -24.59
N SER A 10 10.37 36.73 -25.75
CA SER A 10 9.67 35.43 -25.78
C SER A 10 10.53 34.30 -25.20
N THR A 11 11.85 34.31 -25.44
CA THR A 11 12.77 33.34 -24.84
C THR A 11 12.85 33.50 -23.32
N LEU A 12 12.92 34.73 -22.82
CA LEU A 12 12.91 35.00 -21.38
C LEU A 12 11.61 34.47 -20.72
N LEU A 13 10.47 34.71 -21.35
CA LEU A 13 9.17 34.29 -20.86
C LEU A 13 9.03 32.76 -20.85
N LEU A 14 9.56 32.09 -21.88
CA LEU A 14 9.65 30.63 -21.95
C LEU A 14 10.50 30.05 -20.82
N ILE A 15 11.66 30.66 -20.53
CA ILE A 15 12.54 30.25 -19.42
C ILE A 15 11.82 30.40 -18.09
N VAL A 16 11.12 31.52 -17.87
CA VAL A 16 10.35 31.73 -16.63
C VAL A 16 9.26 30.66 -16.47
N ILE A 17 8.52 30.33 -17.54
CA ILE A 17 7.54 29.24 -17.50
C ILE A 17 8.19 27.91 -17.17
N LEU A 18 9.34 27.59 -17.77
CA LEU A 18 10.09 26.36 -17.48
C LEU A 18 10.55 26.29 -16.03
N VAL A 19 11.03 27.41 -15.46
CA VAL A 19 11.44 27.48 -14.06
C VAL A 19 10.23 27.30 -13.14
N VAL A 20 9.10 27.97 -13.42
CA VAL A 20 7.86 27.80 -12.66
C VAL A 20 7.38 26.35 -12.73
N PHE A 21 7.40 25.75 -13.91
CA PHE A 21 7.00 24.35 -14.09
C PHE A 21 7.93 23.39 -13.33
N ALA A 22 9.25 23.61 -13.38
CA ALA A 22 10.21 22.82 -12.61
C ALA A 22 9.99 22.94 -11.09
N VAL A 23 9.69 24.14 -10.59
CA VAL A 23 9.35 24.36 -9.18
C VAL A 23 8.05 23.64 -8.82
N LEU A 24 7.01 23.75 -9.65
CA LEU A 24 5.74 23.05 -9.43
C LEU A 24 5.92 21.53 -9.45
N LEU A 25 6.78 21.00 -10.33
CA LEU A 25 7.10 19.59 -10.39
C LEU A 25 7.80 19.15 -9.10
N ILE A 26 8.79 19.90 -8.61
CA ILE A 26 9.43 19.61 -7.32
C ILE A 26 8.39 19.63 -6.18
N VAL A 27 7.53 20.64 -6.12
CA VAL A 27 6.49 20.75 -5.08
C VAL A 27 5.46 19.61 -5.16
N ASN A 28 5.12 19.13 -6.36
CA ASN A 28 4.18 18.03 -6.56
C ASN A 28 4.78 16.67 -6.18
N GLU A 29 6.02 16.42 -6.60
CA GLU A 29 6.73 15.16 -6.33
C GLU A 29 7.18 15.03 -4.88
N THR A 30 7.49 16.16 -4.23
CA THR A 30 7.93 16.15 -2.84
C THR A 30 6.72 16.22 -1.92
N LYS A 31 6.66 15.34 -0.92
CA LYS A 31 5.76 15.49 0.24
C LYS A 31 6.16 16.69 1.12
N LEU A 32 6.86 17.71 0.57
CA LEU A 32 7.47 18.85 1.27
C LEU A 32 6.48 19.64 2.15
N PHE A 33 5.18 19.58 1.86
CA PHE A 33 4.12 20.27 2.60
C PHE A 33 3.14 19.33 3.32
N LYS A 34 3.35 18.00 3.28
CA LYS A 34 2.57 17.05 4.08
C LYS A 34 3.24 16.93 5.45
N ASN A 35 2.69 17.61 6.45
CA ASN A 35 3.11 17.43 7.83
C ASN A 35 2.15 16.47 8.53
N ASP A 36 2.38 15.17 8.34
CA ASP A 36 1.59 14.08 8.92
C ASP A 36 2.22 13.50 10.21
N VAL A 37 3.41 13.98 10.60
CA VAL A 37 4.11 13.60 11.84
C VAL A 37 3.62 14.46 13.00
N ASN A 38 2.67 13.92 13.78
CA ASN A 38 2.00 14.65 14.87
C ASN A 38 2.36 14.18 16.29
N TYR A 39 2.98 13.01 16.42
CA TYR A 39 3.28 12.37 17.71
C TYR A 39 4.71 11.87 17.74
N SER A 40 5.30 11.90 18.94
CA SER A 40 6.51 11.13 19.22
C SER A 40 6.22 9.63 19.23
N PHE A 41 7.27 8.83 19.13
CA PHE A 41 7.15 7.38 19.20
C PHE A 41 6.52 6.91 20.51
N ASP A 42 6.94 7.47 21.66
CA ASP A 42 6.45 7.08 22.98
C ASP A 42 4.96 7.45 23.19
N GLU A 43 4.52 8.58 22.63
CA GLU A 43 3.10 8.97 22.62
C GLU A 43 2.27 7.98 21.79
N ALA A 44 2.74 7.64 20.58
CA ALA A 44 2.07 6.66 19.72
C ALA A 44 1.99 5.26 20.38
N VAL A 45 3.06 4.81 21.04
CA VAL A 45 3.07 3.55 21.80
C VAL A 45 2.07 3.59 22.95
N SER A 46 2.03 4.69 23.71
CA SER A 46 1.08 4.87 24.80
C SER A 46 -0.36 4.84 24.31
N MET A 47 -0.63 5.43 23.13
CA MET A 47 -1.94 5.35 22.48
C MET A 47 -2.31 3.92 22.10
N GLN A 48 -1.39 3.13 21.54
CA GLN A 48 -1.66 1.73 21.15
C GLN A 48 -1.86 0.78 22.34
N GLN A 49 -1.34 1.14 23.52
CA GLN A 49 -1.51 0.42 24.80
C GLN A 49 -2.75 0.89 25.58
N GLY A 50 -3.57 1.78 25.00
CA GLY A 50 -4.76 2.32 25.62
C GLY A 50 -5.81 1.27 25.96
N LYS A 51 -6.61 1.54 26.98
CA LYS A 51 -7.65 0.62 27.46
C LYS A 51 -8.68 0.33 26.34
N GLY A 52 -8.88 -0.95 26.05
CA GLY A 52 -9.88 -1.42 25.08
C GLY A 52 -9.37 -1.52 23.64
N ILE A 53 -8.08 -1.25 23.40
CA ILE A 53 -7.43 -1.51 22.12
C ILE A 53 -6.95 -2.95 22.13
N VAL A 54 -7.35 -3.71 21.10
CA VAL A 54 -6.98 -5.11 20.94
C VAL A 54 -5.70 -5.19 20.12
N GLN A 55 -4.66 -5.76 20.71
CA GLN A 55 -3.41 -6.05 20.01
C GLN A 55 -3.11 -7.53 20.16
N THR A 56 -3.01 -8.26 19.05
CA THR A 56 -2.84 -9.71 19.10
C THR A 56 -1.49 -10.15 18.56
N LYS A 57 -0.96 -11.24 19.12
CA LYS A 57 0.14 -12.02 18.53
C LYS A 57 -0.31 -13.47 18.35
N GLU A 58 0.38 -14.18 17.46
CA GLU A 58 0.23 -15.64 17.37
C GLU A 58 1.15 -16.31 18.39
N GLU A 59 0.58 -17.16 19.24
CA GLU A 59 1.29 -18.03 20.17
C GLU A 59 0.61 -19.40 20.16
N ASP A 60 1.39 -20.47 19.90
CA ASP A 60 0.91 -21.85 19.76
C ASP A 60 -0.27 -22.02 18.78
N GLY A 61 -0.23 -21.30 17.65
CA GLY A 61 -1.25 -21.37 16.59
C GLY A 61 -2.58 -20.70 16.95
N LYS A 62 -2.60 -19.85 17.98
CA LYS A 62 -3.77 -19.08 18.41
C LYS A 62 -3.41 -17.62 18.57
N PHE A 63 -4.38 -16.75 18.32
CA PHE A 63 -4.24 -15.33 18.65
C PHE A 63 -4.45 -15.11 20.15
N VAL A 64 -3.46 -14.49 20.78
CA VAL A 64 -3.48 -14.08 22.20
C VAL A 64 -3.18 -12.58 22.29
N GLU A 65 -3.59 -11.95 23.37
CA GLU A 65 -3.30 -10.52 23.61
C GLU A 65 -1.78 -10.31 23.75
N ALA A 66 -1.26 -9.30 23.05
CA ALA A 66 0.13 -8.89 23.14
C ALA A 66 0.34 -8.01 24.38
N ASN A 67 1.48 -8.18 25.06
CA ASN A 67 1.84 -7.31 26.17
C ASN A 67 2.44 -5.98 25.68
N ASN A 68 2.51 -4.99 26.58
CA ASN A 68 3.00 -3.64 26.27
C ASN A 68 4.40 -3.63 25.61
N ASN A 69 5.31 -4.49 26.05
CA ASN A 69 6.66 -4.55 25.49
C ASN A 69 6.66 -5.15 24.08
N GLU A 70 5.80 -6.14 23.82
CA GLU A 70 5.62 -6.73 22.49
C GLU A 70 5.04 -5.72 21.51
N ILE A 71 4.04 -4.93 21.94
CA ILE A 71 3.44 -3.85 21.16
C ILE A 71 4.52 -2.82 20.79
N ALA A 72 5.26 -2.31 21.78
CA ALA A 72 6.31 -1.32 21.55
C ALA A 72 7.41 -1.85 20.61
N LYS A 73 7.82 -3.11 20.78
CA LYS A 73 8.82 -3.75 19.93
C LYS A 73 8.33 -3.91 18.49
N ALA A 74 7.06 -4.29 18.28
CA ALA A 74 6.49 -4.45 16.94
C ALA A 74 6.33 -3.13 16.19
N MET A 75 6.06 -2.04 16.91
CA MET A 75 5.96 -0.68 16.33
C MET A 75 7.30 -0.01 16.04
N THR A 76 8.39 -0.49 16.66
CA THR A 76 9.72 0.11 16.50
C THR A 76 10.16 0.05 15.04
N ILE A 77 10.53 1.19 14.46
CA ILE A 77 11.09 1.27 13.11
C ILE A 77 12.57 0.90 13.15
N SER A 78 12.98 -0.17 12.48
CA SER A 78 14.36 -0.63 12.40
C SER A 78 14.86 -0.71 10.96
N HIS A 79 16.08 -0.28 10.69
CA HIS A 79 16.70 -0.44 9.36
C HIS A 79 17.01 -1.90 8.96
N LYS A 80 16.74 -2.88 9.84
CA LYS A 80 16.77 -4.31 9.52
C LYS A 80 15.41 -4.86 9.12
N ASP A 81 14.38 -4.04 9.15
CA ASP A 81 13.04 -4.41 8.74
C ASP A 81 12.98 -4.63 7.23
N ASN A 82 12.01 -5.44 6.80
CA ASN A 82 11.70 -5.57 5.38
C ASN A 82 11.19 -4.23 4.84
N ASP A 83 11.95 -3.56 3.97
CA ASP A 83 11.62 -2.28 3.34
C ASP A 83 10.21 -2.26 2.69
N MET A 84 9.67 -3.42 2.34
CA MET A 84 8.30 -3.55 1.84
C MET A 84 7.23 -3.03 2.82
N LYS A 85 7.48 -3.02 4.14
CA LYS A 85 6.52 -2.48 5.12
C LYS A 85 6.41 -0.94 5.08
N TYR A 86 7.38 -0.28 4.45
CA TYR A 86 7.43 1.17 4.28
C TYR A 86 7.23 1.59 2.81
N MET A 87 7.00 0.62 1.92
CA MET A 87 6.78 0.87 0.50
C MET A 87 5.44 1.59 0.29
N ASP A 88 5.42 2.56 -0.61
CA ASP A 88 4.16 3.16 -1.04
C ASP A 88 3.34 2.14 -1.86
N ILE A 89 2.22 1.71 -1.30
CA ILE A 89 1.33 0.70 -1.90
C ILE A 89 0.20 1.34 -2.72
N THR A 90 0.14 2.67 -2.82
CA THR A 90 -0.83 3.38 -3.68
C THR A 90 -0.34 3.53 -5.12
N GLU A 91 0.91 3.14 -5.40
CA GLU A 91 1.47 3.17 -6.75
C GLU A 91 1.34 1.82 -7.44
N LYS A 92 0.93 1.86 -8.71
CA LYS A 92 0.80 0.66 -9.55
C LYS A 92 2.19 0.13 -9.92
N VAL A 93 2.27 -1.18 -10.13
CA VAL A 93 3.50 -1.82 -10.64
C VAL A 93 3.26 -2.42 -12.02
N PRO A 94 4.25 -2.34 -12.93
CA PRO A 94 4.12 -2.87 -14.28
C PRO A 94 4.30 -4.39 -14.27
N MET A 95 3.21 -5.10 -13.99
CA MET A 95 3.15 -6.56 -14.01
C MET A 95 2.17 -7.06 -15.08
N SER A 96 2.56 -8.12 -15.77
CA SER A 96 1.69 -8.85 -16.68
C SER A 96 0.77 -9.83 -15.94
N GLU A 97 -0.36 -10.18 -16.56
CA GLU A 97 -1.28 -11.19 -16.03
C GLU A 97 -0.58 -12.53 -15.79
N SER A 98 0.36 -12.92 -16.67
CA SER A 98 1.15 -14.15 -16.51
C SER A 98 2.03 -14.13 -15.25
N GLU A 99 2.68 -13.01 -14.95
CA GLU A 99 3.49 -12.87 -13.74
C GLU A 99 2.62 -12.93 -12.48
N VAL A 100 1.46 -12.27 -12.48
CA VAL A 100 0.53 -12.34 -11.35
C VAL A 100 -0.01 -13.76 -11.18
N ASN A 101 -0.39 -14.44 -12.27
CA ASN A 101 -0.83 -15.83 -12.23
C ASN A 101 0.28 -16.78 -11.74
N GLN A 102 1.56 -16.46 -11.98
CA GLN A 102 2.67 -17.21 -11.43
C GLN A 102 2.74 -17.10 -9.90
N LEU A 103 2.49 -15.92 -9.32
CA LEU A 103 2.38 -15.73 -7.87
C LEU A 103 1.20 -16.51 -7.26
N LEU A 104 0.11 -16.63 -8.03
CA LEU A 104 -1.14 -17.27 -7.61
C LEU A 104 -1.19 -18.79 -7.88
N LYS A 105 -0.15 -19.36 -8.50
CA LYS A 105 -0.10 -20.80 -8.81
C LYS A 105 -0.16 -21.65 -7.54
N GLY A 106 -1.08 -22.61 -7.50
CA GLY A 106 -1.31 -23.49 -6.35
C GLY A 106 -1.93 -22.81 -5.12
N LYS A 107 -2.45 -21.59 -5.26
CA LYS A 107 -3.05 -20.77 -4.19
C LYS A 107 -4.57 -20.93 -4.09
N GLY A 108 -5.05 -22.16 -4.30
CA GLY A 108 -6.45 -22.53 -4.09
C GLY A 108 -7.42 -21.68 -4.92
N ILE A 109 -8.40 -21.05 -4.27
CA ILE A 109 -9.41 -20.25 -4.97
C ILE A 109 -8.80 -19.05 -5.72
N LEU A 110 -7.61 -18.59 -5.34
CA LEU A 110 -6.94 -17.44 -5.97
C LEU A 110 -6.20 -17.82 -7.26
N GLU A 111 -5.99 -19.10 -7.53
CA GLU A 111 -5.25 -19.56 -8.70
C GLU A 111 -5.89 -19.07 -10.02
N ASN A 112 -5.04 -18.62 -10.96
CA ASN A 112 -5.44 -18.07 -12.25
C ASN A 112 -6.34 -16.83 -12.19
N ARG A 113 -6.40 -16.11 -11.06
CA ARG A 113 -7.17 -14.86 -10.93
C ARG A 113 -6.37 -13.59 -11.17
N GLY A 114 -5.17 -13.68 -11.74
CA GLY A 114 -4.27 -12.55 -11.92
C GLY A 114 -4.87 -11.38 -12.70
N LYS A 115 -5.74 -11.68 -13.68
CA LYS A 115 -6.50 -10.66 -14.40
C LYS A 115 -7.37 -9.79 -13.48
N VAL A 116 -8.07 -10.41 -12.53
CA VAL A 116 -8.96 -9.71 -11.60
C VAL A 116 -8.14 -8.82 -10.65
N PHE A 117 -6.99 -9.30 -10.20
CA PHE A 117 -6.07 -8.51 -9.38
C PHE A 117 -5.51 -7.30 -10.15
N LEU A 118 -5.17 -7.45 -11.44
CA LEU A 118 -4.73 -6.34 -12.28
C LEU A 118 -5.86 -5.35 -12.58
N GLU A 119 -7.08 -5.84 -12.86
CA GLU A 119 -8.25 -4.98 -13.01
C GLU A 119 -8.51 -4.14 -11.75
N ALA A 120 -8.31 -4.72 -10.56
CA ALA A 120 -8.40 -3.98 -9.29
C ALA A 120 -7.28 -2.95 -9.13
N GLN A 121 -6.03 -3.29 -9.50
CA GLN A 121 -4.91 -2.34 -9.52
C GLN A 121 -5.23 -1.13 -10.42
N GLU A 122 -5.68 -1.37 -11.64
CA GLU A 122 -5.96 -0.29 -12.60
C GLU A 122 -7.16 0.56 -12.18
N LYS A 123 -8.18 -0.05 -11.58
CA LYS A 123 -9.41 0.64 -11.18
C LYS A 123 -9.26 1.47 -9.91
N TYR A 124 -8.51 0.97 -8.93
CA TYR A 124 -8.43 1.54 -7.58
C TYR A 124 -7.06 2.11 -7.23
N GLU A 125 -6.10 2.06 -8.14
CA GLU A 125 -4.73 2.55 -7.92
C GLU A 125 -4.09 1.91 -6.68
N VAL A 126 -4.11 0.58 -6.65
CA VAL A 126 -3.51 -0.22 -5.56
C VAL A 126 -2.47 -1.16 -6.13
N ASN A 127 -1.29 -1.21 -5.51
CA ASN A 127 -0.20 -2.09 -5.91
C ASN A 127 -0.64 -3.57 -5.96
N VAL A 128 -0.52 -4.23 -7.12
CA VAL A 128 -0.98 -5.62 -7.29
C VAL A 128 -0.18 -6.64 -6.48
N ILE A 129 1.12 -6.40 -6.23
CA ILE A 129 1.94 -7.28 -5.39
C ILE A 129 1.44 -7.23 -3.94
N TYR A 130 1.13 -6.02 -3.46
CA TYR A 130 0.51 -5.83 -2.15
C TYR A 130 -0.84 -6.56 -2.08
N LEU A 131 -1.72 -6.34 -3.05
CA LEU A 131 -3.07 -6.91 -3.06
C LEU A 131 -3.04 -8.45 -3.07
N VAL A 132 -2.16 -9.05 -3.88
CA VAL A 132 -1.95 -10.51 -3.90
C VAL A 132 -1.39 -10.99 -2.57
N SER A 133 -0.38 -10.32 -2.03
CA SER A 133 0.25 -10.73 -0.77
C SER A 133 -0.73 -10.68 0.40
N HIS A 134 -1.56 -9.63 0.45
CA HIS A 134 -2.59 -9.45 1.47
C HIS A 134 -3.63 -10.58 1.39
N ALA A 135 -4.19 -10.81 0.20
CA ALA A 135 -5.15 -11.89 -0.01
C ALA A 135 -4.56 -13.26 0.36
N LEU A 136 -3.29 -13.52 0.08
CA LEU A 136 -2.64 -14.79 0.44
C LEU A 136 -2.52 -15.00 1.95
N VAL A 137 -2.18 -13.96 2.72
CA VAL A 137 -2.07 -14.03 4.17
C VAL A 137 -3.45 -14.29 4.79
N GLU A 138 -4.45 -13.51 4.42
CA GLU A 138 -5.79 -13.58 5.00
C GLU A 138 -6.54 -14.88 4.67
N THR A 139 -6.30 -15.44 3.49
CA THR A 139 -6.99 -16.65 3.02
C THR A 139 -6.23 -17.94 3.30
N GLY A 140 -5.09 -17.86 4.00
CA GLY A 140 -4.21 -19.01 4.21
C GLY A 140 -3.79 -19.65 2.87
N ASN A 141 -3.19 -18.86 1.98
CA ASN A 141 -2.86 -19.23 0.60
C ASN A 141 -4.06 -19.65 -0.25
N GLY A 142 -5.21 -18.99 -0.07
CA GLY A 142 -6.45 -19.22 -0.83
C GLY A 142 -7.15 -20.54 -0.54
N LYS A 143 -6.83 -21.16 0.60
CA LYS A 143 -7.29 -22.52 0.97
C LYS A 143 -8.16 -22.56 2.21
N SER A 144 -8.24 -21.46 2.97
CA SER A 144 -9.11 -21.39 4.15
C SER A 144 -10.56 -21.61 3.76
N GLU A 145 -11.35 -22.20 4.67
CA GLU A 145 -12.78 -22.41 4.43
C GLU A 145 -13.51 -21.07 4.26
N LEU A 146 -13.10 -20.03 4.99
CA LEU A 146 -13.66 -18.69 4.86
C LEU A 146 -13.42 -18.10 3.46
N ALA A 147 -12.27 -18.39 2.84
CA ALA A 147 -11.96 -17.96 1.48
C ALA A 147 -12.83 -18.64 0.41
N LYS A 148 -13.51 -19.75 0.73
CA LYS A 148 -14.49 -20.39 -0.16
C LYS A 148 -15.89 -19.76 -0.04
N GLY A 149 -16.05 -18.86 0.92
CA GLY A 149 -17.23 -18.06 1.15
C GLY A 149 -18.21 -18.65 2.15
N ILE A 150 -19.07 -17.78 2.67
CA ILE A 150 -20.17 -18.11 3.56
C ILE A 150 -21.46 -18.15 2.75
N LYS A 151 -22.27 -19.18 2.94
CA LYS A 151 -23.58 -19.27 2.30
C LYS A 151 -24.56 -18.30 2.98
N ASP A 152 -25.13 -17.42 2.19
CA ASP A 152 -26.27 -16.58 2.57
C ASP A 152 -27.42 -16.83 1.58
N GLY A 153 -28.40 -17.61 2.02
CA GLY A 153 -29.48 -18.10 1.16
C GLY A 153 -28.96 -18.96 -0.02
N LYS A 154 -29.17 -18.47 -1.25
CA LYS A 154 -28.68 -19.11 -2.49
C LYS A 154 -27.30 -18.58 -2.95
N ASN A 155 -26.78 -17.55 -2.30
CA ASN A 155 -25.54 -16.90 -2.69
C ASN A 155 -24.38 -17.39 -1.83
N ALA A 156 -23.20 -17.52 -2.43
CA ALA A 156 -21.96 -17.69 -1.69
C ALA A 156 -21.25 -16.33 -1.66
N ILE A 157 -21.11 -15.75 -0.47
CA ILE A 157 -20.37 -14.50 -0.28
C ILE A 157 -18.92 -14.90 -0.04
N THR A 158 -18.07 -14.67 -1.05
CA THR A 158 -16.63 -14.87 -0.92
C THR A 158 -16.02 -13.55 -0.45
N THR A 159 -15.45 -13.56 0.74
CA THR A 159 -14.71 -12.41 1.28
C THR A 159 -13.23 -12.73 1.24
N PHE A 160 -12.50 -11.98 0.43
CA PHE A 160 -11.09 -11.71 0.64
C PHE A 160 -11.12 -10.46 1.53
N LEU A 161 -10.65 -10.55 2.76
CA LEU A 161 -10.77 -9.44 3.71
C LEU A 161 -10.03 -8.22 3.13
N VAL A 162 -10.49 -7.03 3.52
CA VAL A 162 -9.87 -5.73 3.21
C VAL A 162 -9.97 -4.90 4.47
#